data_AF-A0AA37L415-F1
#
_entry.id   AF-A0AA37L415-F1
#
_cell.length_a   1.000
_cell.length_b   1.000
_cell.length_c   1.000
_cell.angle_alpha   90.00
_cell.angle_beta   90.00
_cell.angle_gamma   90.00
#
_symmetry.space_group_name_H-M   'P 1'
#
loop_
_entity.id
_entity.type
_entity.pdbx_description
1 polymer ?
#
loop_
_entity_poly.entity_id
_entity_poly.type
_entity_poly.pdbx_seq_one_letter_code
_entity_poly.pdbx_strand_id
1 'polypeptide(L)'
;MGPSHGDTTPLRACHAPLHGPLPDGYEVVRHQRPSGETVRIMGQRDPWGRFHAKDAAGLVHATFKAVPLEDAGTVWMEGVHSGLQGGQPESLAIATQMLAVIRRNHYHRNNFKSDNKCHTRVDEDTENDRIWNAKAEIDKVQEQGHSPLGVRGHNCGQLTEIAKAYGQANGWPVHGVGSGPTGELHGFAIVGPRPQRLPDDFTQWPADLAICDVWANIACSAQDYPGQFQAKMQKWASEGKEIYDGDRDDWVKATDPAWLDAVLYGTKTLD
;
A
#
# COMPACT_ATOMS: atom_id res chain seq x y z
N MET A 1 10.67 9.87 -37.60
CA MET A 1 10.28 8.55 -37.10
C MET A 1 9.64 8.79 -35.74
N GLY A 2 8.31 8.81 -35.70
CA GLY A 2 7.54 9.11 -34.48
C GLY A 2 7.53 7.91 -33.53
N PRO A 3 7.25 8.12 -32.23
CA PRO A 3 7.15 7.05 -31.26
C PRO A 3 5.97 6.14 -31.62
N SER A 4 6.21 4.82 -31.69
CA SER A 4 5.16 3.85 -31.96
C SER A 4 4.13 3.87 -30.83
N HIS A 5 2.85 4.03 -31.19
CA HIS A 5 1.74 3.87 -30.28
C HIS A 5 1.84 2.52 -29.54
N GLY A 6 1.77 2.58 -28.21
CA GLY A 6 1.76 1.42 -27.34
C GLY A 6 0.60 0.51 -27.70
N ASP A 7 0.93 -0.73 -28.02
CA ASP A 7 -0.03 -1.77 -28.38
C ASP A 7 -0.84 -2.13 -27.13
N THR A 8 -2.08 -1.64 -27.05
CA THR A 8 -2.98 -1.96 -25.95
C THR A 8 -3.58 -3.34 -26.19
N THR A 9 -3.06 -4.36 -25.49
CA THR A 9 -3.68 -5.70 -25.47
C THR A 9 -5.17 -5.56 -25.11
N PRO A 10 -6.11 -6.08 -25.93
CA PRO A 10 -7.52 -6.00 -25.61
C PRO A 10 -7.80 -6.69 -24.27
N LEU A 11 -8.61 -6.04 -23.41
CA LEU A 11 -9.16 -6.65 -22.19
C LEU A 11 -9.63 -8.07 -22.53
N ARG A 12 -9.06 -9.09 -21.87
CA ARG A 12 -9.48 -10.47 -22.08
C ARG A 12 -10.92 -10.61 -21.58
N ALA A 13 -11.86 -10.47 -22.52
CA ALA A 13 -13.21 -11.00 -22.50
C ALA A 13 -13.90 -11.05 -21.12
N CYS A 14 -13.94 -9.92 -20.38
CA CYS A 14 -14.93 -9.72 -19.33
C CYS A 14 -16.31 -9.58 -20.00
N HIS A 15 -16.92 -10.70 -20.38
CA HIS A 15 -18.23 -10.69 -21.04
C HIS A 15 -19.30 -10.32 -20.02
N ALA A 16 -19.81 -9.09 -20.12
CA ALA A 16 -21.07 -8.74 -19.48
C ALA A 16 -22.20 -9.53 -20.18
N PRO A 17 -23.14 -10.12 -19.43
CA PRO A 17 -24.32 -10.73 -20.04
C PRO A 17 -25.05 -9.69 -20.90
N LEU A 18 -25.33 -10.03 -22.17
CA LEU A 18 -26.16 -9.20 -23.04
C LEU A 18 -27.59 -9.08 -22.51
N HIS A 19 -28.06 -10.13 -21.81
CA HIS A 19 -29.37 -10.25 -21.21
C HIS A 19 -29.27 -11.02 -19.88
N GLY A 20 -30.14 -10.69 -18.92
CA GLY A 20 -30.22 -11.32 -17.61
C GLY A 20 -29.74 -10.43 -16.45
N PRO A 21 -30.15 -10.75 -15.20
CA PRO A 21 -29.66 -10.04 -14.03
C PRO A 21 -28.16 -10.33 -13.82
N LEU A 22 -27.43 -9.31 -13.35
CA LEU A 22 -26.05 -9.48 -12.91
C LEU A 22 -26.04 -10.24 -11.57
N PRO A 23 -24.94 -10.95 -11.25
CA PRO A 23 -24.72 -11.43 -9.89
C PRO A 23 -24.73 -10.25 -8.90
N ASP A 24 -25.21 -10.48 -7.68
CA ASP A 24 -25.29 -9.44 -6.65
C ASP A 24 -23.91 -8.79 -6.39
N GLY A 25 -23.90 -7.45 -6.30
CA GLY A 25 -22.70 -6.65 -6.08
C GLY A 25 -21.85 -6.39 -7.33
N TYR A 26 -22.26 -6.84 -8.52
CA TYR A 26 -21.63 -6.48 -9.79
C TYR A 26 -22.33 -5.30 -10.49
N GLU A 27 -21.54 -4.39 -11.04
CA GLU A 27 -21.96 -3.27 -11.88
C GLU A 27 -21.43 -3.46 -13.31
N VAL A 28 -22.11 -2.86 -14.30
CA VAL A 28 -21.61 -2.78 -15.68
C VAL A 28 -21.28 -1.32 -16.00
N VAL A 29 -20.04 -1.06 -16.39
CA VAL A 29 -19.58 0.28 -16.81
C VAL A 29 -19.32 0.30 -18.31
N ARG A 30 -19.56 1.45 -18.93
CA ARG A 30 -19.11 1.72 -20.31
C ARG A 30 -17.67 2.21 -20.25
N HIS A 31 -16.80 1.60 -21.05
CA HIS A 31 -15.42 2.02 -21.22
C HIS A 31 -15.17 2.29 -22.69
N GLN A 32 -14.57 3.43 -23.01
CA GLN A 32 -14.16 3.76 -24.37
C GLN A 32 -12.66 3.49 -24.51
N ARG A 33 -12.30 2.58 -25.43
CA ARG A 33 -10.91 2.27 -25.76
C ARG A 33 -10.24 3.46 -26.45
N PRO A 34 -8.90 3.56 -26.45
CA PRO A 34 -8.18 4.59 -27.22
C PRO A 34 -8.52 4.60 -28.72
N SER A 35 -8.97 3.48 -29.27
CA SER A 35 -9.46 3.35 -30.65
C SER A 35 -10.82 4.03 -30.89
N GLY A 36 -11.48 4.54 -29.85
CA GLY A 36 -12.84 5.12 -29.90
C GLY A 36 -13.96 4.09 -29.71
N GLU A 37 -13.66 2.79 -29.72
CA GLU A 37 -14.62 1.71 -29.51
C GLU A 37 -15.16 1.73 -28.07
N THR A 38 -16.49 1.67 -27.91
CA THR A 38 -17.12 1.56 -26.59
C THR A 38 -17.40 0.10 -26.26
N VAL A 39 -16.89 -0.37 -25.12
CA VAL A 39 -17.14 -1.70 -24.58
C VAL A 39 -17.86 -1.63 -23.24
N ARG A 40 -18.63 -2.67 -22.92
CA ARG A 40 -19.23 -2.85 -21.59
C ARG A 40 -18.36 -3.80 -20.79
N ILE A 41 -18.04 -3.40 -19.57
CA ILE A 41 -17.20 -4.17 -18.66
C ILE A 41 -18.00 -4.43 -17.40
N MET A 42 -18.06 -5.69 -17.00
CA MET A 42 -18.65 -6.11 -15.74
C MET A 42 -17.58 -6.15 -14.64
N GLY A 43 -17.93 -5.72 -13.44
CA GLY A 43 -16.98 -5.61 -12.35
C GLY A 43 -17.64 -5.24 -11.03
N GLN A 44 -16.85 -5.12 -9.97
CA GLN A 44 -17.36 -4.76 -8.64
C GLN A 44 -16.64 -3.52 -8.13
N ARG A 45 -17.31 -2.73 -7.28
CA ARG A 45 -16.61 -1.70 -6.50
C ARG A 45 -15.89 -2.33 -5.33
N ASP A 46 -14.62 -1.97 -5.17
CA ASP A 46 -13.89 -2.28 -3.96
C ASP A 46 -14.23 -1.27 -2.84
N PRO A 47 -13.83 -1.53 -1.58
CA PRO A 47 -13.99 -0.59 -0.48
C PRO A 47 -13.31 0.78 -0.69
N TRP A 48 -12.50 0.92 -1.74
CA TRP A 48 -11.78 2.12 -2.11
C TRP A 48 -12.49 2.93 -3.20
N GLY A 49 -13.70 2.51 -3.60
CA GLY A 49 -14.53 3.16 -4.62
C GLY A 49 -14.06 2.92 -6.05
N ARG A 50 -13.11 2.01 -6.27
CA ARG A 50 -12.58 1.64 -7.59
C ARG A 50 -13.38 0.52 -8.20
N PHE A 51 -13.51 0.53 -9.52
CA PHE A 51 -14.20 -0.53 -10.25
C PHE A 51 -13.20 -1.56 -10.75
N HIS A 52 -13.37 -2.82 -10.37
CA HIS A 52 -12.50 -3.91 -10.76
C HIS A 52 -13.19 -4.77 -11.81
N ALA A 53 -12.67 -4.77 -13.03
CA ALA A 53 -13.10 -5.71 -14.05
C ALA A 53 -12.57 -7.09 -13.70
N LYS A 54 -13.49 -8.00 -13.38
CA LYS A 54 -13.16 -9.38 -13.03
C LYS A 54 -13.62 -10.34 -14.11
N ASP A 55 -12.92 -11.46 -14.30
CA ASP A 55 -13.46 -12.58 -15.08
C ASP A 55 -14.40 -13.45 -14.24
N ALA A 56 -14.95 -14.50 -14.86
CA ALA A 56 -15.84 -15.45 -14.19
C ALA A 56 -15.17 -16.24 -13.06
N ALA A 57 -13.83 -16.28 -12.99
CA ALA A 57 -13.08 -16.89 -11.91
C ALA A 57 -12.72 -15.89 -10.78
N GLY A 58 -13.12 -14.62 -10.92
CA GLY A 58 -12.87 -13.57 -9.94
C GLY A 58 -11.52 -12.85 -10.07
N LEU A 59 -10.72 -13.17 -11.11
CA LEU A 59 -9.42 -12.54 -11.35
C LEU A 59 -9.59 -11.10 -11.88
N VAL A 60 -8.82 -10.15 -11.35
CA VAL A 60 -8.90 -8.72 -11.73
C VAL A 60 -8.07 -8.43 -12.99
N HIS A 61 -8.73 -8.05 -14.08
CA HIS A 61 -8.14 -7.73 -15.39
C HIS A 61 -7.97 -6.23 -15.66
N ALA A 62 -8.62 -5.38 -14.87
CA ALA A 62 -8.31 -3.95 -14.82
C ALA A 62 -8.93 -3.30 -13.58
N THR A 63 -8.24 -2.27 -13.07
CA THR A 63 -8.75 -1.40 -12.00
C THR A 63 -8.95 0.00 -12.55
N PHE A 64 -10.17 0.50 -12.41
CA PHE A 64 -10.59 1.80 -12.94
C PHE A 64 -10.92 2.78 -11.83
N LYS A 65 -10.42 4.01 -11.96
CA LYS A 65 -10.83 5.13 -11.12
C LYS A 65 -11.90 5.94 -11.85
N ALA A 66 -13.01 6.22 -11.17
CA ALA A 66 -14.03 7.13 -11.65
C ALA A 66 -13.49 8.57 -11.70
N VAL A 67 -13.50 9.17 -12.90
CA VAL A 67 -13.27 10.59 -13.13
C VAL A 67 -14.63 11.22 -13.45
N PRO A 68 -15.19 12.06 -12.56
CA PRO A 68 -16.38 12.81 -12.86
C PRO A 68 -16.09 13.79 -13.99
N LEU A 69 -16.94 13.83 -15.02
CA LEU A 69 -17.00 14.97 -15.94
C LEU A 69 -18.11 15.92 -15.50
N GLU A 70 -17.89 17.21 -15.78
CA GLU A 70 -18.81 18.29 -15.40
C GLU A 70 -20.16 18.22 -16.13
N ASP A 71 -20.27 17.47 -17.23
CA ASP A 71 -21.49 17.39 -18.02
C ASP A 71 -22.05 15.95 -18.14
N ALA A 72 -23.33 15.83 -17.76
CA ALA A 72 -24.28 14.78 -18.18
C ALA A 72 -23.89 13.29 -17.96
N GLY A 73 -23.64 12.90 -16.71
CA GLY A 73 -23.79 11.50 -16.27
C GLY A 73 -22.83 10.49 -16.92
N THR A 74 -21.77 10.97 -17.58
CA THR A 74 -20.73 10.13 -18.21
C THR A 74 -19.48 10.17 -17.35
N VAL A 75 -19.10 9.03 -16.77
CA VAL A 75 -17.87 8.88 -15.98
C VAL A 75 -16.77 8.36 -16.89
N TRP A 76 -15.67 9.10 -17.04
CA TRP A 76 -14.46 8.54 -17.63
C TRP A 76 -13.75 7.68 -16.59
N MET A 77 -13.32 6.50 -17.02
CA MET A 77 -12.64 5.55 -16.17
C MET A 77 -11.18 5.53 -16.58
N GLU A 78 -10.35 6.29 -15.85
CA GLU A 78 -8.89 6.20 -16.01
C GLU A 78 -8.45 4.91 -15.32
N GLY A 79 -8.11 3.92 -16.14
CA GLY A 79 -7.71 2.60 -15.68
C GLY A 79 -6.20 2.47 -15.63
N VAL A 80 -5.70 1.93 -14.52
CA VAL A 80 -4.47 1.15 -14.62
C VAL A 80 -4.93 -0.18 -15.22
N HIS A 81 -4.69 -0.37 -16.51
CA HIS A 81 -4.84 -1.68 -17.11
C HIS A 81 -3.95 -2.64 -16.31
N SER A 82 -4.53 -3.57 -15.55
CA SER A 82 -3.82 -4.80 -15.25
C SER A 82 -3.79 -5.64 -16.53
N GLY A 83 -3.16 -5.10 -17.57
CA GLY A 83 -2.53 -5.97 -18.55
C GLY A 83 -1.58 -6.87 -17.76
N LEU A 84 -1.45 -8.17 -18.01
CA LEU A 84 -1.22 -8.68 -19.37
C LEU A 84 -0.47 -7.67 -20.24
N GLN A 85 0.51 -6.98 -19.66
CA GLN A 85 1.83 -7.04 -20.24
C GLN A 85 2.41 -8.38 -19.82
N GLY A 86 2.81 -9.20 -20.79
CA GLY A 86 3.83 -10.23 -20.57
C GLY A 86 5.18 -9.55 -20.27
N GLY A 87 5.19 -8.76 -19.20
CA GLY A 87 6.24 -7.89 -18.71
C GLY A 87 5.73 -7.41 -17.36
N GLN A 88 6.21 -8.04 -16.29
CA GLN A 88 5.98 -7.59 -14.91
C GLN A 88 6.23 -6.08 -14.86
N PRO A 89 5.28 -5.23 -14.41
CA PRO A 89 5.68 -3.91 -13.95
C PRO A 89 6.72 -4.14 -12.86
N GLU A 90 7.94 -3.63 -13.01
CA GLU A 90 9.01 -3.83 -12.02
C GLU A 90 8.45 -3.54 -10.63
N SER A 91 8.56 -4.47 -9.68
CA SER A 91 7.95 -4.40 -8.34
C SER A 91 8.15 -3.05 -7.65
N LEU A 92 9.26 -2.38 -7.95
CA LEU A 92 9.59 -1.03 -7.50
C LEU A 92 8.58 0.03 -7.95
N ALA A 93 8.12 -0.02 -9.19
CA ALA A 93 7.12 0.92 -9.71
C ALA A 93 5.79 0.78 -8.96
N ILE A 94 5.37 -0.47 -8.70
CA ILE A 94 4.18 -0.77 -7.91
C ILE A 94 4.36 -0.25 -6.48
N ALA A 95 5.46 -0.59 -5.81
CA ALA A 95 5.76 -0.11 -4.45
C ALA A 95 5.74 1.42 -4.35
N THR A 96 6.34 2.11 -5.34
CA THR A 96 6.36 3.57 -5.44
C THR A 96 4.96 4.16 -5.59
N GLN A 97 4.13 3.55 -6.45
CA GLN A 97 2.75 3.98 -6.64
C GLN A 97 1.91 3.77 -5.38
N MET A 98 2.02 2.60 -4.75
CA MET A 98 1.34 2.29 -3.50
C MET A 98 1.70 3.32 -2.43
N LEU A 99 2.99 3.55 -2.24
CA LEU A 99 3.50 4.52 -1.26
C LEU A 99 2.89 5.90 -1.47
N ALA A 100 2.92 6.40 -2.70
CA ALA A 100 2.40 7.72 -3.04
C ALA A 100 0.89 7.85 -2.77
N VAL A 101 0.10 6.84 -3.18
CA VAL A 101 -1.36 6.86 -3.02
C VAL A 101 -1.76 6.74 -1.56
N ILE A 102 -1.20 5.77 -0.83
CA ILE A 102 -1.55 5.50 0.55
C ILE A 102 -1.20 6.71 1.42
N ARG A 103 0.00 7.28 1.24
CA ARG A 103 0.41 8.44 2.03
C ARG A 103 -0.46 9.65 1.75
N ARG A 104 -0.78 9.94 0.49
CA ARG A 104 -1.64 11.06 0.12
C ARG A 104 -3.05 10.95 0.71
N ASN A 105 -3.64 9.77 0.62
CA ASN A 105 -5.06 9.59 0.92
C ASN A 105 -5.35 9.23 2.39
N HIS A 106 -4.42 8.54 3.05
CA HIS A 106 -4.63 8.00 4.40
C HIS A 106 -3.65 8.58 5.41
N TYR A 107 -2.35 8.60 5.12
CA TYR A 107 -1.35 9.04 6.13
C TYR A 107 -1.28 10.57 6.32
N HIS A 108 -1.45 11.36 5.26
CA HIS A 108 -1.32 12.83 5.32
C HIS A 108 -2.66 13.56 5.47
N ARG A 109 -3.78 12.88 5.28
CA ARG A 109 -5.10 13.53 5.25
C ARG A 109 -5.66 13.74 6.66
N ASN A 110 -5.47 14.94 7.23
CA ASN A 110 -6.01 15.36 8.54
C ASN A 110 -5.85 14.28 9.64
N ASN A 111 -4.69 13.63 9.64
CA ASN A 111 -4.38 12.44 10.42
C ASN A 111 -3.44 12.83 11.59
N PHE A 112 -3.65 12.22 12.76
CA PHE A 112 -2.74 12.26 13.90
C PHE A 112 -1.41 11.54 13.62
N LYS A 113 -1.25 10.96 12.43
CA LYS A 113 -0.12 10.22 11.88
C LYS A 113 0.07 8.88 12.57
N SER A 114 0.90 8.82 13.61
CA SER A 114 1.44 7.56 14.13
C SER A 114 1.72 7.66 15.61
N ASP A 115 1.23 6.69 16.36
CA ASP A 115 1.40 6.55 17.80
C ASP A 115 2.78 6.03 18.18
N ASN A 116 3.47 5.28 17.31
CA ASN A 116 4.81 4.73 17.55
C ASN A 116 5.96 5.61 17.04
N LYS A 117 5.72 6.92 16.89
CA LYS A 117 6.75 7.92 16.54
C LYS A 117 6.45 9.23 17.25
N CYS A 118 7.42 9.79 17.96
CA CYS A 118 7.32 11.02 18.73
C CYS A 118 8.24 12.10 18.14
N HIS A 119 7.83 13.36 18.21
CA HIS A 119 8.62 14.55 17.90
C HIS A 119 9.03 15.26 19.20
N THR A 120 10.33 15.26 19.52
CA THR A 120 10.88 15.84 20.75
C THR A 120 11.21 17.33 20.65
N ARG A 121 11.01 17.94 19.48
CA ARG A 121 11.28 19.37 19.21
C ARG A 121 10.04 20.24 19.07
N VAL A 122 8.87 19.68 19.34
CA VAL A 122 7.62 20.43 19.40
C VAL A 122 7.19 20.54 20.85
N ASP A 123 6.12 21.30 21.10
CA ASP A 123 5.49 21.35 22.41
C ASP A 123 5.07 19.95 22.88
N GLU A 124 5.49 19.58 24.09
CA GLU A 124 5.35 18.23 24.64
C GLU A 124 3.89 17.84 24.80
N ASP A 125 3.07 18.73 25.37
CA ASP A 125 1.64 18.48 25.57
C ASP A 125 0.93 18.27 24.23
N THR A 126 1.23 19.12 23.23
CA THR A 126 0.68 18.99 21.88
C THR A 126 1.06 17.66 21.22
N GLU A 127 2.30 17.20 21.40
CA GLU A 127 2.75 15.93 20.82
C GLU A 127 2.18 14.72 21.55
N ASN A 128 2.09 14.78 22.87
CA ASN A 128 1.44 13.76 23.69
C ASN A 128 -0.05 13.64 23.31
N ASP A 129 -0.74 14.76 23.13
CA ASP A 129 -2.12 14.77 22.64
C ASP A 129 -2.23 14.14 21.25
N ARG A 130 -1.30 14.45 20.33
CA ARG A 130 -1.29 13.83 19.00
C ARG A 130 -1.09 12.32 19.08
N ILE A 131 -0.14 11.84 19.88
CA ILE A 131 0.14 10.41 20.08
C ILE A 131 -1.08 9.72 20.70
N TRP A 132 -1.66 10.30 21.74
CA TRP A 132 -2.85 9.78 22.41
C TRP A 132 -4.03 9.66 21.45
N ASN A 133 -4.28 10.69 20.65
CA ASN A 133 -5.33 10.66 19.63
C ASN A 133 -5.03 9.64 18.52
N ALA A 134 -3.77 9.46 18.11
CA ALA A 134 -3.40 8.42 17.15
C ALA A 134 -3.66 7.02 17.72
N LYS A 135 -3.34 6.78 18.99
CA LYS A 135 -3.62 5.52 19.69
C LYS A 135 -5.12 5.24 19.76
N ALA A 136 -5.92 6.23 20.18
CA ALA A 136 -7.38 6.10 20.23
C ALA A 136 -8.00 5.79 18.85
N GLU A 137 -7.41 6.26 17.74
CA GLU A 137 -7.83 5.90 16.39
C GLU A 137 -7.46 4.45 16.01
N ILE A 138 -6.30 3.96 16.47
CA ILE A 138 -5.88 2.56 16.27
C ILE A 138 -6.77 1.61 17.08
N ASP A 139 -7.12 1.97 18.31
CA ASP A 139 -8.02 1.17 19.16
C ASP A 139 -9.41 0.98 18.51
N LYS A 140 -9.91 1.97 17.75
CA LYS A 140 -11.15 1.80 16.95
C LYS A 140 -11.03 0.68 15.92
N VAL A 141 -9.87 0.51 15.30
CA VAL A 141 -9.63 -0.58 14.34
C VAL A 141 -9.60 -1.91 15.08
N GLN A 142 -8.80 -1.99 16.13
CA GLN A 142 -8.49 -3.25 16.82
C GLN A 142 -9.66 -3.76 17.68
N GLU A 143 -10.33 -2.88 18.41
CA GLU A 143 -11.36 -3.25 19.39
C GLU A 143 -12.77 -3.10 18.84
N GLN A 144 -12.98 -2.15 17.92
CA GLN A 144 -14.32 -1.79 17.42
C GLN A 144 -14.55 -2.25 15.98
N GLY A 145 -13.56 -2.90 15.35
CA GLY A 145 -13.65 -3.45 14.00
C GLY A 145 -13.77 -2.40 12.89
N HIS A 146 -13.36 -1.16 13.15
CA HIS A 146 -13.34 -0.13 12.12
C HIS A 146 -12.33 -0.47 11.03
N SER A 147 -12.61 0.00 9.80
CA SER A 147 -11.62 -0.12 8.73
C SER A 147 -10.40 0.76 9.03
N PRO A 148 -9.16 0.25 8.87
CA PRO A 148 -7.96 1.06 9.02
C PRO A 148 -7.88 2.21 8.00
N LEU A 149 -8.69 2.19 6.95
CA LEU A 149 -8.77 3.25 5.96
C LEU A 149 -9.56 4.48 6.42
N GLY A 150 -10.46 4.27 7.37
CA GLY A 150 -11.39 5.28 7.86
C GLY A 150 -10.92 6.01 9.12
N VAL A 151 -9.80 5.58 9.71
CA VAL A 151 -9.27 6.17 10.95
C VAL A 151 -8.19 7.21 10.67
N ARG A 152 -7.97 8.06 11.67
CA ARG A 152 -7.07 9.23 11.62
C ARG A 152 -5.79 9.01 12.41
N GLY A 153 -5.34 7.77 12.59
CA GLY A 153 -4.09 7.42 13.27
C GLY A 153 -3.67 6.00 12.92
N HIS A 154 -2.36 5.77 12.70
CA HIS A 154 -1.84 4.48 12.26
C HIS A 154 -0.44 4.19 12.80
N ASN A 155 -0.18 2.96 13.25
CA ASN A 155 1.18 2.47 13.49
C ASN A 155 1.77 1.81 12.22
N CYS A 156 3.01 1.33 12.31
CA CYS A 156 3.67 0.64 11.19
C CYS A 156 2.91 -0.62 10.74
N GLY A 157 2.35 -1.40 11.68
CA GLY A 157 1.54 -2.58 11.38
C GLY A 157 0.26 -2.24 10.61
N GLN A 158 -0.50 -1.25 11.06
CA GLN A 158 -1.71 -0.78 10.37
C GLN A 158 -1.39 -0.28 8.95
N LEU A 159 -0.30 0.47 8.78
CA LEU A 159 0.12 0.94 7.46
C LEU A 159 0.56 -0.20 6.54
N THR A 160 1.08 -1.29 7.10
CA THR A 160 1.42 -2.52 6.36
C THR A 160 0.16 -3.22 5.87
N GLU A 161 -0.85 -3.39 6.73
CA GLU A 161 -2.13 -3.98 6.35
C GLU A 161 -2.87 -3.12 5.31
N ILE A 162 -2.83 -1.79 5.43
CA ILE A 162 -3.35 -0.87 4.42
C ILE A 162 -2.65 -1.07 3.08
N ALA A 163 -1.32 -1.18 3.08
CA ALA A 163 -0.53 -1.39 1.86
C ALA A 163 -0.86 -2.73 1.20
N LYS A 164 -0.93 -3.80 1.99
CA LYS A 164 -1.34 -5.13 1.55
C LYS A 164 -2.75 -5.13 0.95
N ALA A 165 -3.74 -4.62 1.69
CA ALA A 165 -5.12 -4.56 1.22
C ALA A 165 -5.26 -3.73 -0.06
N TYR A 166 -4.51 -2.63 -0.16
CA TYR A 166 -4.47 -1.83 -1.38
C TYR A 166 -3.86 -2.61 -2.54
N GLY A 167 -2.71 -3.26 -2.36
CA GLY A 167 -2.06 -4.04 -3.41
C GLY A 167 -2.93 -5.20 -3.91
N GLN A 168 -3.49 -5.97 -2.98
CA GLN A 168 -4.37 -7.11 -3.26
C GLN A 168 -5.65 -6.69 -3.98
N ALA A 169 -6.24 -5.55 -3.60
CA ALA A 169 -7.37 -4.97 -4.32
C ALA A 169 -7.02 -4.70 -5.80
N ASN A 170 -5.80 -4.26 -6.10
CA ASN A 170 -5.32 -4.02 -7.47
C ASN A 170 -4.80 -5.29 -8.17
N GLY A 171 -4.96 -6.48 -7.57
CA GLY A 171 -4.47 -7.74 -8.14
C GLY A 171 -2.95 -7.89 -8.16
N TRP A 172 -2.23 -7.10 -7.36
CA TRP A 172 -0.77 -7.16 -7.28
C TRP A 172 -0.30 -8.18 -6.24
N PRO A 173 0.85 -8.84 -6.47
CA PRO A 173 1.43 -9.78 -5.52
C PRO A 173 2.08 -9.00 -4.37
N VAL A 174 1.29 -8.72 -3.34
CA VAL A 174 1.70 -7.92 -2.18
C VAL A 174 1.51 -8.71 -0.90
N HIS A 175 2.52 -8.67 -0.04
CA HIS A 175 2.59 -9.39 1.23
C HIS A 175 3.08 -8.47 2.34
N GLY A 176 2.52 -8.61 3.54
CA GLY A 176 3.01 -7.96 4.75
C GLY A 176 4.24 -8.66 5.30
N VAL A 177 5.21 -7.89 5.77
CA VAL A 177 6.40 -8.38 6.45
C VAL A 177 6.53 -7.70 7.80
N GLY A 178 6.70 -8.52 8.82
CA GLY A 178 7.11 -8.10 10.15
C GLY A 178 8.60 -8.32 10.38
N SER A 179 9.20 -7.49 11.22
CA SER A 179 10.62 -7.58 11.61
C SER A 179 10.79 -7.43 13.11
N GLY A 180 11.86 -8.00 13.65
CA GLY A 180 12.19 -8.00 15.08
C GLY A 180 12.12 -9.39 15.72
N PRO A 181 12.50 -9.53 17.00
CA PRO A 181 12.50 -10.81 17.72
C PRO A 181 11.17 -11.57 17.66
N THR A 182 10.06 -10.83 17.74
CA THR A 182 8.69 -11.34 17.69
C THR A 182 8.06 -11.20 16.30
N GLY A 183 8.73 -10.49 15.38
CA GLY A 183 8.16 -10.07 14.09
C GLY A 183 7.16 -8.91 14.18
N GLU A 184 6.95 -8.32 15.36
CA GLU A 184 5.94 -7.25 15.56
C GLU A 184 6.56 -5.85 15.71
N LEU A 185 7.89 -5.76 15.77
CA LEU A 185 8.60 -4.51 16.08
C LEU A 185 8.44 -3.44 14.98
N HIS A 186 8.64 -3.83 13.72
CA HIS A 186 8.41 -2.94 12.57
C HIS A 186 7.82 -3.72 11.40
N GLY A 187 6.82 -3.11 10.75
CA GLY A 187 6.10 -3.70 9.62
C GLY A 187 6.22 -2.87 8.35
N PHE A 188 6.32 -3.56 7.21
CA PHE A 188 6.25 -2.99 5.87
C PHE A 188 5.71 -4.01 4.86
N ALA A 189 5.32 -3.57 3.66
CA ALA A 189 4.86 -4.47 2.61
C ALA A 189 5.99 -4.77 1.60
N ILE A 190 5.97 -5.99 1.04
CA ILE A 190 6.76 -6.35 -0.14
C ILE A 190 5.86 -6.50 -1.35
N VAL A 191 6.42 -6.23 -2.52
CA VAL A 191 5.79 -6.43 -3.84
C VAL A 191 6.66 -7.39 -4.65
N GLY A 192 6.03 -8.40 -5.23
CA GLY A 192 6.68 -9.40 -6.09
C GLY A 192 6.27 -10.83 -5.71
N PRO A 193 6.82 -11.85 -6.38
CA PRO A 193 6.51 -13.25 -6.11
C PRO A 193 6.71 -13.61 -4.64
N ARG A 194 5.71 -14.25 -4.03
CA ARG A 194 5.77 -14.62 -2.62
C ARG A 194 6.94 -15.57 -2.34
N PRO A 195 7.93 -15.19 -1.53
CA PRO A 195 8.97 -16.12 -1.10
C PRO A 195 8.42 -17.11 -0.07
N GLN A 196 8.96 -18.33 -0.02
CA GLN A 196 8.58 -19.29 1.03
C GLN A 196 9.06 -18.85 2.42
N ARG A 197 10.22 -18.20 2.46
CA ARG A 197 10.83 -17.61 3.66
C ARG A 197 11.65 -16.39 3.26
N LEU A 198 11.76 -15.43 4.16
CA LEU A 198 12.65 -14.30 4.02
C LEU A 198 13.86 -14.51 4.95
N PRO A 199 15.10 -14.48 4.43
CA PRO A 199 16.29 -14.41 5.28
C PRO A 199 16.29 -13.13 6.13
N ASP A 200 16.95 -13.14 7.27
CA ASP A 200 17.04 -11.97 8.15
C ASP A 200 17.78 -10.81 7.47
N ASP A 201 18.79 -11.15 6.66
CA ASP A 201 19.61 -10.24 5.87
C ASP A 201 18.95 -9.91 4.52
N PHE A 202 18.53 -8.66 4.37
CA PHE A 202 17.90 -8.12 3.15
C PHE A 202 18.76 -8.26 1.88
N THR A 203 20.09 -8.35 2.00
CA THR A 203 20.96 -8.50 0.82
C THR A 203 20.78 -9.88 0.15
N GLN A 204 20.22 -10.84 0.88
CA GLN A 204 19.92 -12.19 0.41
C GLN A 204 18.50 -12.31 -0.17
N TRP A 205 17.73 -11.22 -0.17
CA TRP A 205 16.37 -11.24 -0.70
C TRP A 205 16.38 -11.29 -2.24
N PRO A 206 15.36 -11.91 -2.86
CA PRO A 206 15.22 -11.92 -4.30
C PRO A 206 15.23 -10.50 -4.90
N ALA A 207 15.99 -10.32 -5.98
CA ALA A 207 16.21 -9.01 -6.61
C ALA A 207 14.94 -8.42 -7.27
N ASP A 208 13.94 -9.25 -7.53
CA ASP A 208 12.64 -8.88 -8.07
C ASP A 208 11.64 -8.43 -6.99
N LEU A 209 12.01 -8.49 -5.70
CA LEU A 209 11.21 -7.90 -4.62
C LEU A 209 11.49 -6.40 -4.47
N ALA A 210 10.41 -5.65 -4.26
CA ALA A 210 10.48 -4.27 -3.79
C ALA A 210 9.78 -4.11 -2.46
N ILE A 211 10.23 -3.15 -1.66
CA ILE A 211 9.62 -2.80 -0.38
C ILE A 211 8.80 -1.53 -0.53
N CYS A 212 7.63 -1.52 0.11
CA CYS A 212 6.79 -0.35 0.35
C CYS A 212 6.63 -0.19 1.87
N ASP A 213 7.46 0.67 2.46
CA ASP A 213 7.32 1.09 3.86
C ASP A 213 6.65 2.47 3.90
N VAL A 214 5.35 2.44 4.13
CA VAL A 214 4.51 3.63 4.20
C VAL A 214 4.84 4.49 5.42
N TRP A 215 5.24 3.88 6.54
CA TRP A 215 5.55 4.56 7.79
C TRP A 215 6.85 5.35 7.70
N ALA A 216 7.91 4.74 7.17
CA ALA A 216 9.21 5.36 6.94
C ALA A 216 9.24 6.24 5.68
N ASN A 217 8.23 6.15 4.81
CA ASN A 217 8.21 6.79 3.50
C ASN A 217 9.34 6.29 2.60
N ILE A 218 9.40 4.98 2.39
CA ILE A 218 10.42 4.31 1.58
C ILE A 218 9.73 3.40 0.57
N ALA A 219 10.12 3.54 -0.69
CA ALA A 219 9.87 2.57 -1.74
C ALA A 219 11.20 2.33 -2.47
N CYS A 220 11.69 1.10 -2.46
CA CYS A 220 12.99 0.73 -3.02
C CYS A 220 13.04 -0.75 -3.38
N SER A 221 14.12 -1.18 -4.07
CA SER A 221 14.43 -2.60 -4.16
C SER A 221 14.62 -3.17 -2.74
N ALA A 222 14.32 -4.45 -2.54
CA ALA A 222 14.49 -5.08 -1.23
C ALA A 222 15.95 -4.97 -0.73
N GLN A 223 16.93 -5.12 -1.63
CA GLN A 223 18.35 -5.12 -1.30
C GLN A 223 18.87 -3.72 -0.89
N ASP A 224 18.25 -2.64 -1.38
CA ASP A 224 18.62 -1.26 -1.02
C ASP A 224 18.00 -0.80 0.31
N TYR A 225 17.05 -1.57 0.85
CA TYR A 225 16.27 -1.15 2.00
C TYR A 225 17.10 -0.87 3.27
N PRO A 226 18.13 -1.65 3.64
CA PRO A 226 18.95 -1.34 4.80
C PRO A 226 19.56 0.06 4.74
N GLY A 227 20.13 0.43 3.60
CA GLY A 227 20.72 1.76 3.42
C GLY A 227 19.67 2.88 3.47
N GLN A 228 18.52 2.68 2.81
CA GLN A 228 17.42 3.66 2.81
C GLN A 228 16.81 3.85 4.20
N PHE A 229 16.63 2.76 4.95
CA PHE A 229 16.08 2.77 6.29
C PHE A 229 17.05 3.44 7.27
N GLN A 230 18.33 3.10 7.25
CA GLN A 230 19.36 3.77 8.05
C GLN A 230 19.40 5.28 7.77
N ALA A 231 19.41 5.68 6.49
CA ALA A 231 19.39 7.10 6.12
C ALA A 231 18.11 7.80 6.63
N LYS A 232 16.96 7.11 6.61
CA LYS A 232 15.71 7.64 7.18
C LYS A 232 15.80 7.85 8.68
N MET A 233 16.31 6.86 9.40
CA MET A 233 16.45 6.90 10.85
C MET A 233 17.43 7.99 11.29
N GLN A 234 18.55 8.17 10.58
CA GLN A 234 19.46 9.28 10.78
C GLN A 234 18.77 10.63 10.59
N LYS A 235 18.00 10.78 9.50
CA LYS A 235 17.21 11.98 9.26
C LYS A 235 16.23 12.24 10.42
N TRP A 236 15.50 11.23 10.87
CA TRP A 236 14.55 11.37 11.97
C TRP A 236 15.23 11.74 13.29
N ALA A 237 16.34 11.10 13.65
CA ALA A 237 17.12 11.50 14.82
C ALA A 237 17.60 12.96 14.71
N SER A 238 18.07 13.39 13.53
CA SER A 238 18.49 14.78 13.29
C SER A 238 17.36 15.80 13.37
N GLU A 239 16.11 15.35 13.16
CA GLU A 239 14.87 16.14 13.27
C GLU A 239 14.27 16.08 14.68
N GLY A 240 14.91 15.39 15.63
CA GLY A 240 14.40 15.19 16.98
C GLY A 240 13.16 14.30 17.00
N LYS A 241 13.27 13.12 16.40
CA LYS A 241 12.22 12.10 16.45
C LYS A 241 12.70 10.85 17.15
N GLU A 242 11.81 10.31 17.96
CA GLU A 242 11.98 9.06 18.69
C GLU A 242 10.93 8.06 18.23
N ILE A 243 11.23 6.78 18.44
CA ILE A 243 10.42 5.65 18.03
C ILE A 243 10.06 4.89 19.29
N TYR A 244 8.81 4.43 19.37
CA TYR A 244 8.40 3.58 20.46
C TYR A 244 8.81 2.14 20.14
N ASP A 245 9.72 1.60 20.94
CA ASP A 245 10.19 0.23 20.88
C ASP A 245 9.29 -0.63 21.77
N GLY A 246 8.35 -1.35 21.14
CA GLY A 246 7.38 -2.18 21.85
C GLY A 246 7.98 -3.36 22.62
N ASP A 247 9.17 -3.84 22.22
CA ASP A 247 9.84 -4.94 22.94
C ASP A 247 10.50 -4.43 24.24
N ARG A 248 10.93 -3.16 24.26
CA ARG A 248 11.49 -2.49 25.45
C ARG A 248 10.47 -1.70 26.27
N ASP A 249 9.27 -1.48 25.72
CA ASP A 249 8.25 -0.57 26.29
C ASP A 249 8.83 0.83 26.55
N ASP A 250 9.60 1.36 25.59
CA ASP A 250 10.34 2.62 25.77
C ASP A 250 10.44 3.46 24.48
N TRP A 251 10.59 4.77 24.65
CA TRP A 251 10.92 5.69 23.55
C TRP A 251 12.43 5.72 23.34
N VAL A 252 12.85 5.35 22.14
CA VAL A 252 14.26 5.27 21.78
C VAL A 252 14.58 6.20 20.64
N LYS A 253 15.84 6.64 20.57
CA LYS A 253 16.33 7.41 19.42
C LYS A 253 16.13 6.58 18.16
N ALA A 254 15.73 7.22 17.06
CA ALA A 254 15.59 6.51 15.78
C ALA A 254 16.89 5.79 15.32
N THR A 255 18.05 6.25 15.80
CA THR A 255 19.38 5.68 15.53
C THR A 255 19.91 4.76 16.64
N ASP A 256 19.06 4.37 17.59
CA ASP A 256 19.41 3.38 18.60
C ASP A 256 19.90 2.07 17.90
N PRO A 257 21.12 1.59 18.22
CA PRO A 257 21.68 0.43 17.53
C PRO A 257 20.85 -0.84 17.70
N ALA A 258 20.28 -1.08 18.88
CA ALA A 258 19.49 -2.28 19.14
C ALA A 258 18.19 -2.26 18.32
N TRP A 259 17.55 -1.09 18.21
CA TRP A 259 16.38 -0.89 17.33
C TRP A 259 16.73 -1.14 15.86
N LEU A 260 17.81 -0.53 15.36
CA LEU A 260 18.25 -0.69 13.97
C LEU A 260 18.59 -2.15 13.66
N ASP A 261 19.33 -2.82 14.54
CA ASP A 261 19.72 -4.21 14.35
C ASP A 261 18.51 -5.14 14.38
N ALA A 262 17.55 -4.90 15.27
CA ALA A 262 16.33 -5.70 15.32
C ALA A 262 15.48 -5.58 14.03
N VAL A 263 15.34 -4.38 13.46
CA VAL A 263 14.62 -4.19 12.20
C VAL A 263 15.40 -4.78 11.01
N LEU A 264 16.69 -4.47 10.90
CA LEU A 264 17.50 -4.78 9.72
C LEU A 264 17.97 -6.23 9.68
N TYR A 265 18.29 -6.81 10.83
CA TYR A 265 18.91 -8.13 10.94
C TYR A 265 18.14 -9.09 11.85
N GLY A 266 17.03 -8.66 12.45
CA GLY A 266 16.14 -9.57 13.20
C GLY A 266 15.29 -10.46 12.28
N THR A 267 14.64 -11.44 12.89
CA THR A 267 13.73 -12.38 12.22
C THR A 267 12.71 -11.67 11.35
N LYS A 268 12.43 -12.24 10.18
CA LYS A 268 11.41 -11.75 9.25
C LYS A 268 10.21 -12.68 9.23
N THR A 269 9.03 -12.15 9.53
CA THR A 269 7.76 -12.88 9.46
C THR A 269 7.01 -12.46 8.21
N LEU A 270 6.43 -13.44 7.52
CA LEU A 270 5.63 -13.23 6.31
C LEU A 270 4.19 -13.66 6.60
N ASP A 271 3.24 -12.81 6.24
CA ASP A 271 1.81 -12.92 6.54
C ASP A 271 1.04 -14.04 5.85
#